data_AF-A0A5N6VSU0-F1
#
_entry.id   AF-A0A5N6VSU0-F1
#
_cell.length_a   1.000
_cell.length_b   1.000
_cell.length_c   1.000
_cell.angle_alpha   90.00
_cell.angle_beta   90.00
_cell.angle_gamma   90.00
#
_symmetry.space_group_name_H-M   'P 1'
#
loop_
_entity.id
_entity.type
_entity.pdbx_description
1 polymer ?
#
loop_
_entity_poly.entity_id
_entity_poly.type
_entity_poly.pdbx_seq_one_letter_code
_entity_poly.pdbx_strand_id
1 'polypeptide(L)'
;MGFLSRFRKRSKSHSRAGNAASYEHLRTNREDVPPLPIMGTDYTKRLPRRVLIRIFSFVCPHTEDNSYDTSEESMTEDGCMLCDMRDLAHCALVCKRWSIDADTLLYSNVRIDAVHYCELEVQLSAKRKRRSFFDKNGDPEDAPQARLSLFMRTVRQSHGLGSMVRSLRMPYMTREASKSEIARTVSVLPNLRYVDLPAGFFSDDPGCLALKQEIMARCPDLRRMTYRHGAEGTFSQLPGTHLWANLEILELSGLQVEPHILRFGLGTFPKLRDLTLDDLPWLDDAAFAHSQTFPPFPAVERLTLRDTPNVTASGLAAFFSLPENRASLQSLTLSSTQVHPSSLHQILSVAPELRALSVIQEVSRSFPPEKVPPLTSQSLELLHYEISSPAGSYGMPPVASSYYSYLISSLMSNSLPALRDLYVRDAGFPETLLLAPPPRLFGGGESGPQFGGGILAQPLNVYSKGLDELEWNFTPYEPPSTRGRRDSTTRPVSFHDAQLSRSWGGDARKSVLVGNGFGGFLAVPVDDGRPKSSGGWRRESRGDLWR
;
A
#
# COMPACT_ATOMS: atom_id res chain seq x y z
N MET A 1 62.12 -27.87 51.13
CA MET A 1 61.46 -29.19 50.94
C MET A 1 60.61 -29.07 49.68
N GLY A 2 61.05 -29.51 48.49
CA GLY A 2 61.19 -30.91 48.07
C GLY A 2 59.78 -31.52 47.90
N PHE A 3 59.31 -32.07 46.77
CA PHE A 3 59.97 -32.73 45.65
C PHE A 3 59.03 -32.83 44.42
N LEU A 4 59.68 -33.12 43.29
CA LEU A 4 59.23 -33.17 41.90
C LEU A 4 58.37 -34.40 41.50
N SER A 5 57.57 -34.19 40.45
CA SER A 5 57.39 -35.04 39.24
C SER A 5 56.67 -36.40 39.32
N ARG A 6 55.71 -36.64 38.39
CA ARG A 6 55.94 -37.43 37.15
C ARG A 6 54.68 -37.62 36.28
N PHE A 7 54.93 -37.40 34.99
CA PHE A 7 54.20 -37.71 33.75
C PHE A 7 53.33 -38.99 33.69
N ARG A 8 52.25 -38.92 32.89
CA ARG A 8 52.02 -39.86 31.77
C ARG A 8 51.16 -39.27 30.64
N LYS A 9 51.72 -39.29 29.42
CA LYS A 9 51.07 -39.10 28.11
C LYS A 9 50.30 -40.36 27.70
N ARG A 10 49.14 -40.20 27.05
CA ARG A 10 48.58 -41.05 25.95
C ARG A 10 47.29 -40.37 25.45
N SER A 11 47.32 -39.65 24.32
CA SER A 11 47.11 -40.09 22.93
C SER A 11 45.64 -40.14 22.49
N LYS A 12 45.31 -39.24 21.55
CA LYS A 12 44.22 -39.19 20.56
C LYS A 12 43.20 -40.35 20.55
N SER A 13 41.91 -39.98 20.56
CA SER A 13 40.94 -40.57 19.64
C SER A 13 40.03 -39.47 19.08
N HIS A 14 39.91 -39.48 17.75
CA HIS A 14 39.01 -38.67 16.93
C HIS A 14 37.57 -39.21 17.03
N SER A 15 36.62 -38.39 16.56
CA SER A 15 35.16 -38.63 16.39
C SER A 15 34.33 -38.17 17.60
N ARG A 16 33.33 -37.29 17.50
CA ARG A 16 32.50 -36.84 16.38
C ARG A 16 32.31 -35.32 16.46
N ALA A 17 32.64 -34.62 15.37
CA ALA A 17 32.18 -33.26 15.12
C ALA A 17 30.77 -33.35 14.49
N GLY A 18 29.78 -32.79 15.17
CA GLY A 18 28.45 -32.53 14.61
C GLY A 18 28.31 -31.04 14.34
N ASN A 19 28.36 -30.68 13.06
CA ASN A 19 27.90 -29.43 12.45
C ASN A 19 28.21 -28.11 13.19
N ALA A 20 29.50 -27.78 13.27
CA ALA A 20 29.90 -26.38 13.14
C ALA A 20 29.93 -26.07 11.65
N ALA A 21 29.07 -25.17 11.16
CA ALA A 21 29.18 -24.63 9.81
C ALA A 21 30.56 -23.97 9.67
N SER A 22 31.47 -24.62 8.95
CA SER A 22 32.77 -24.05 8.62
C SER A 22 32.55 -22.95 7.60
N TYR A 23 32.67 -21.70 8.03
CA TYR A 23 32.78 -20.54 7.14
C TYR A 23 34.20 -20.41 6.59
N GLU A 24 34.70 -21.46 5.94
CA GLU A 24 36.04 -21.48 5.31
C GLU A 24 36.14 -20.46 4.16
N HIS A 25 35.00 -19.99 3.64
CA HIS A 25 34.90 -18.97 2.57
C HIS A 25 35.09 -17.52 3.06
N LEU A 26 35.16 -17.28 4.38
CA LEU A 26 35.31 -15.94 4.98
C LEU A 26 36.77 -15.52 5.21
N ARG A 27 37.75 -16.23 4.65
CA ARG A 27 39.13 -15.71 4.57
C ARG A 27 39.24 -14.78 3.36
N THR A 28 38.77 -13.54 3.51
CA THR A 28 39.27 -12.45 2.69
C THR A 28 40.79 -12.39 2.86
N ASN A 29 41.48 -12.42 1.72
CA ASN A 29 42.93 -12.39 1.60
C ASN A 29 43.51 -11.32 2.54
N ARG A 30 44.38 -11.73 3.46
CA ARG A 30 44.92 -10.87 4.52
C ARG A 30 46.21 -10.16 4.09
N GLU A 31 46.33 -9.83 2.80
CA GLU A 31 47.52 -9.16 2.22
C GLU A 31 47.20 -7.97 1.31
N ASP A 32 46.01 -7.38 1.38
CA ASP A 32 45.79 -6.07 0.76
C ASP A 32 46.07 -4.97 1.79
N VAL A 33 47.33 -4.52 1.82
CA VAL A 33 47.71 -3.25 2.47
C VAL A 33 46.82 -2.16 1.85
N PRO A 34 46.07 -1.37 2.64
CA PRO A 34 45.28 -0.27 2.09
C PRO A 34 46.21 0.63 1.29
N PRO A 35 45.85 1.05 0.06
CA PRO A 35 46.67 2.00 -0.68
C PRO A 35 46.92 3.22 0.21
N LEU A 36 48.20 3.62 0.30
CA LEU A 36 48.60 4.81 1.04
C LEU A 36 47.70 5.98 0.64
N PRO A 37 47.15 6.75 1.59
CA PRO A 37 46.20 7.81 1.27
C PRO A 37 46.87 8.77 0.30
N ILE A 38 46.28 8.89 -0.88
CA ILE A 38 46.70 9.87 -1.89
C ILE A 38 46.59 11.23 -1.19
N MET A 39 47.73 11.90 -1.00
CA MET A 39 47.84 13.25 -0.45
C MET A 39 47.30 14.26 -1.48
N GLY A 40 46.02 14.14 -1.81
CA GLY A 40 45.26 15.07 -2.63
C GLY A 40 44.44 16.00 -1.74
N THR A 41 44.05 17.14 -2.30
CA THR A 41 43.11 18.05 -1.64
C THR A 41 41.79 17.33 -1.40
N ASP A 42 41.37 17.19 -0.15
CA ASP A 42 40.08 16.62 0.19
C ASP A 42 38.95 17.60 -0.17
N TYR A 43 38.33 17.37 -1.32
CA TYR A 43 37.21 18.19 -1.81
C TYR A 43 35.92 17.99 -1.00
N THR A 44 35.80 16.89 -0.24
CA THR A 44 34.60 16.61 0.57
C THR A 44 34.40 17.66 1.67
N LYS A 45 35.50 18.24 2.17
CA LYS A 45 35.49 19.35 3.15
C LYS A 45 34.91 20.65 2.58
N ARG A 46 34.88 20.81 1.25
CA ARG A 46 34.48 22.05 0.56
C ARG A 46 33.12 21.94 -0.12
N LEU A 47 32.45 20.79 -0.04
CA LEU A 47 31.14 20.59 -0.67
C LEU A 47 30.13 21.66 -0.24
N PRO A 48 29.32 22.24 -1.14
CA PRO A 48 28.23 23.11 -0.77
C PRO A 48 27.20 22.39 0.12
N ARG A 49 26.58 23.15 1.03
CA ARG A 49 25.63 22.61 2.03
C ARG A 49 24.50 21.78 1.41
N ARG A 50 23.89 22.28 0.33
CA ARG A 50 22.80 21.59 -0.39
C ARG A 50 23.25 20.27 -1.01
N VAL A 51 24.48 20.22 -1.54
CA VAL A 51 25.05 19.01 -2.13
C VAL A 51 25.32 17.98 -1.04
N LEU A 52 25.87 18.42 0.10
CA LEU A 52 26.12 17.53 1.23
C LEU A 52 24.84 16.92 1.80
N ILE A 53 23.79 17.71 2.01
CA ILE A 53 22.46 17.23 2.45
C ILE A 53 21.92 16.21 1.45
N ARG A 54 22.04 16.47 0.14
CA ARG A 54 21.59 15.53 -0.89
C ARG A 54 22.39 14.22 -0.88
N ILE A 55 23.69 14.27 -0.62
CA ILE A 55 24.50 13.06 -0.45
C ILE A 55 24.03 12.27 0.78
N PHE A 56 23.82 12.96 1.90
CA PHE A 56 23.35 12.33 3.14
C PHE A 56 21.96 11.72 3.02
N SER A 57 21.07 12.28 2.21
CA SER A 57 19.79 11.63 1.94
C SER A 57 19.89 10.38 1.09
N PHE A 58 20.93 10.22 0.26
CA PHE A 58 21.22 8.93 -0.37
C PHE A 58 21.82 7.90 0.60
N VAL A 59 22.49 8.35 1.67
CA VAL A 59 22.98 7.46 2.75
C VAL A 59 21.82 6.96 3.61
N CYS A 60 20.84 7.82 3.85
CA CYS A 60 19.67 7.50 4.68
C CYS A 60 18.37 7.98 4.03
N PRO A 61 17.84 7.24 3.03
CA PRO A 61 16.71 7.69 2.19
C PRO A 61 15.45 8.03 2.97
N HIS A 62 15.13 7.24 3.99
CA HIS A 62 13.92 7.40 4.80
C HIS A 62 13.93 8.66 5.69
N THR A 63 15.04 9.41 5.78
CA THR A 63 15.04 10.73 6.43
C THR A 63 14.31 11.80 5.61
N GLU A 64 14.17 11.59 4.30
CA GLU A 64 13.37 12.46 3.41
C GLU A 64 11.87 12.07 3.40
N ASP A 65 11.47 11.04 4.14
CA ASP A 65 10.08 10.58 4.21
C ASP A 65 9.18 11.54 5.00
N ASN A 66 8.56 12.45 4.24
CA ASN A 66 7.56 13.40 4.71
C ASN A 66 6.12 12.88 4.58
N SER A 67 5.92 11.59 4.29
CA SER A 67 4.59 10.97 4.36
C SER A 67 4.04 11.05 5.78
N TYR A 68 2.77 10.70 5.95
CA TYR A 68 2.17 10.47 7.26
C TYR A 68 1.84 8.99 7.46
N ASP A 69 2.61 8.12 6.80
CA ASP A 69 2.44 6.68 6.84
C ASP A 69 3.09 6.11 8.10
N THR A 70 2.47 5.05 8.62
CA THR A 70 2.95 4.36 9.83
C THR A 70 4.34 3.76 9.61
N SER A 71 5.03 3.46 10.71
CA SER A 71 6.32 2.77 10.64
C SER A 71 6.29 1.53 9.74
N GLU A 72 5.19 0.77 9.75
CA GLU A 72 5.02 -0.45 8.96
C GLU A 72 4.76 -0.16 7.46
N GLU A 73 4.00 0.87 7.14
CA GLU A 73 3.65 1.25 5.76
C GLU A 73 4.81 1.94 5.03
N SER A 74 5.65 2.65 5.77
CA SER A 74 6.76 3.44 5.22
C SER A 74 8.10 2.67 5.16
N MET A 75 8.05 1.33 5.18
CA MET A 75 9.25 0.50 5.05
C MET A 75 9.86 0.58 3.63
N THR A 76 11.18 0.65 3.56
CA THR A 76 11.92 0.67 2.29
C THR A 76 12.04 -0.75 1.78
N GLU A 77 11.67 -0.96 0.51
CA GLU A 77 11.79 -2.27 -0.16
C GLU A 77 13.25 -2.73 -0.23
N ASP A 78 14.17 -1.78 -0.41
CA ASP A 78 15.61 -2.00 -0.50
C ASP A 78 16.36 -1.41 0.70
N GLY A 79 17.22 -2.22 1.33
CA GLY A 79 18.18 -1.76 2.34
C GLY A 79 17.76 -2.00 3.79
N CYS A 80 18.53 -1.42 4.72
CA CYS A 80 18.30 -1.60 6.16
C CYS A 80 18.30 -0.23 6.84
N MET A 81 17.11 0.29 7.13
CA MET A 81 16.91 1.61 7.76
C MET A 81 17.78 1.84 9.00
N LEU A 82 17.95 0.83 9.84
CA LEU A 82 18.81 0.93 11.04
C LEU A 82 20.29 1.06 10.70
N CYS A 83 20.76 0.42 9.63
CA CYS A 83 22.13 0.57 9.14
C CYS A 83 22.30 1.93 8.47
N ASP A 84 21.34 2.35 7.65
CA ASP A 84 21.34 3.64 6.98
C ASP A 84 21.39 4.81 7.98
N MET A 85 20.56 4.76 9.04
CA MET A 85 20.62 5.74 10.13
C MET A 85 21.96 5.71 10.87
N ARG A 86 22.53 4.51 11.06
CA ARG A 86 23.84 4.37 11.70
C ARG A 86 24.94 4.98 10.84
N ASP A 87 24.89 4.78 9.54
CA ASP A 87 25.87 5.31 8.59
C ASP A 87 25.76 6.83 8.50
N LEU A 88 24.54 7.39 8.50
CA LEU A 88 24.32 8.83 8.61
C LEU A 88 24.80 9.39 9.95
N ALA A 89 24.57 8.68 11.07
CA ALA A 89 25.13 9.06 12.36
C ALA A 89 26.66 9.03 12.37
N HIS A 90 27.29 8.08 11.66
CA HIS A 90 28.73 8.08 11.45
C HIS A 90 29.20 9.28 10.62
N CYS A 91 28.44 9.68 9.59
CA CYS A 91 28.71 10.90 8.84
C CYS A 91 28.67 12.14 9.73
N ALA A 92 27.72 12.23 10.67
CA ALA A 92 27.63 13.33 11.63
C ALA A 92 28.89 13.42 12.52
N LEU A 93 29.53 12.30 12.83
CA LEU A 93 30.73 12.24 13.68
C LEU A 93 32.03 12.63 12.97
N VAL A 94 32.04 12.75 11.63
CA VAL A 94 33.25 13.06 10.86
C VAL A 94 33.79 14.46 11.19
N CYS A 95 32.92 15.47 11.21
CA CYS A 95 33.30 16.84 11.59
C CYS A 95 32.10 17.71 11.96
N LYS A 96 32.34 18.82 12.67
CA LYS A 96 31.30 19.78 13.11
C LYS A 96 30.45 20.36 11.98
N ARG A 97 31.01 20.47 10.78
CA ARG A 97 30.26 20.98 9.62
C ARG A 97 29.23 19.96 9.15
N TRP A 98 29.65 18.70 9.05
CA TRP A 98 28.80 17.61 8.62
C TRP A 98 27.74 17.30 9.67
N SER A 99 28.07 17.41 10.96
CA SER A 99 27.10 17.19 12.04
C SER A 99 25.88 18.07 11.89
N ILE A 100 26.03 19.38 11.60
CA ILE A 100 24.89 20.30 11.46
C ILE A 100 23.92 19.83 10.37
N ASP A 101 24.44 19.39 9.22
CA ASP A 101 23.61 18.96 8.09
C ASP A 101 23.04 17.55 8.30
N ALA A 102 23.83 16.63 8.86
CA ALA A 102 23.39 15.29 9.19
C ALA A 102 22.32 15.30 10.30
N ASP A 103 22.49 16.12 11.35
CA ASP A 103 21.52 16.27 12.44
C ASP A 103 20.17 16.75 11.91
N THR A 104 20.15 17.66 10.93
CA THR A 104 18.87 18.12 10.35
C THR A 104 18.09 16.99 9.66
N LEU A 105 18.77 15.96 9.14
CA LEU A 105 18.13 14.80 8.54
C LEU A 105 17.79 13.73 9.59
N LEU A 106 18.72 13.44 10.50
CA LEU A 106 18.54 12.45 11.58
C LEU A 106 17.38 12.79 12.50
N TYR A 107 17.15 14.08 12.74
CA TYR A 107 16.14 14.56 13.68
C TYR A 107 14.89 15.13 13.02
N SER A 108 14.77 15.22 11.68
CA SER A 108 13.54 15.68 11.05
C SER A 108 12.44 14.63 11.06
N ASN A 109 12.76 13.42 10.59
CA ASN A 109 11.83 12.30 10.48
C ASN A 109 12.41 11.11 11.23
N VAL A 110 12.09 11.01 12.53
CA VAL A 110 12.71 10.06 13.44
C VAL A 110 11.98 8.72 13.39
N ARG A 111 12.72 7.62 13.31
CA ARG A 111 12.20 6.26 13.36
C ARG A 111 12.83 5.47 14.50
N ILE A 112 12.01 4.72 15.24
CA ILE A 112 12.45 3.80 16.29
C ILE A 112 12.07 2.39 15.87
N ASP A 113 12.86 1.72 15.03
CA ASP A 113 12.47 0.39 14.53
C ASP A 113 12.75 -0.74 15.54
N ALA A 114 12.02 -1.86 15.39
CA ALA A 114 12.09 -3.04 16.26
C ALA A 114 13.51 -3.65 16.29
N VAL A 115 13.85 -4.39 15.24
CA VAL A 115 15.16 -4.97 14.92
C VAL A 115 15.09 -5.31 13.42
N HIS A 116 16.21 -5.27 12.70
CA HIS A 116 16.25 -5.71 11.29
C HIS A 116 17.11 -6.98 11.15
N TYR A 117 16.79 -7.83 10.18
CA TYR A 117 17.51 -9.10 9.96
C TYR A 117 18.69 -8.94 9.00
N CYS A 118 19.67 -8.09 9.34
CA CYS A 118 20.93 -8.01 8.61
C CYS A 118 22.09 -8.68 9.36
N GLU A 119 23.17 -9.02 8.65
CA GLU A 119 24.35 -9.69 9.23
C GLU A 119 24.98 -8.89 10.39
N LEU A 120 24.99 -7.56 10.26
CA LEU A 120 25.52 -6.67 11.30
C LEU A 120 24.69 -6.78 12.58
N GLU A 121 23.37 -6.95 12.48
CA GLU A 121 22.49 -7.05 13.64
C GLU A 121 22.68 -8.37 14.41
N VAL A 122 23.08 -9.46 13.74
CA VAL A 122 23.50 -10.70 14.41
C VAL A 122 24.70 -10.44 15.33
N GLN A 123 25.68 -9.66 14.84
CA GLN A 123 26.85 -9.30 15.64
C GLN A 123 26.49 -8.35 16.79
N LEU A 124 25.63 -7.36 16.55
CA LEU A 124 25.23 -6.37 17.55
C LEU A 124 24.35 -6.98 18.64
N SER A 125 23.40 -7.84 18.28
CA SER A 125 22.58 -8.57 19.24
C SER A 125 23.42 -9.51 20.11
N ALA A 126 24.42 -10.20 19.54
CA ALA A 126 25.38 -10.99 20.30
C ALA A 126 26.21 -10.12 21.26
N LYS A 127 26.62 -8.91 20.84
CA LYS A 127 27.30 -7.95 21.72
C LYS A 127 26.41 -7.47 22.88
N ARG A 128 25.11 -7.21 22.64
CA ARG A 128 24.16 -6.83 23.69
C ARG A 128 24.00 -7.94 24.73
N LYS A 129 23.86 -9.20 24.30
CA LYS A 129 23.81 -10.38 25.20
C LYS A 129 25.07 -10.56 26.05
N ARG A 130 26.24 -10.11 25.57
CA ARG A 130 27.54 -10.28 26.25
C ARG A 130 27.89 -9.19 27.27
N ARG A 131 27.15 -8.07 27.33
CA ARG A 131 27.49 -6.93 28.22
C ARG A 131 27.14 -7.17 29.68
N SER A 132 26.35 -8.18 30.00
CA SER A 132 25.99 -8.54 31.35
C SER A 132 26.84 -9.70 31.87
N PHE A 133 27.88 -9.41 32.65
CA PHE A 133 28.67 -10.46 33.32
C PHE A 133 27.96 -11.02 34.55
N PHE A 134 27.09 -10.21 35.18
CA PHE A 134 26.38 -10.54 36.42
C PHE A 134 24.97 -11.08 36.22
N ASP A 135 24.38 -10.86 35.05
CA ASP A 135 22.97 -11.20 34.78
C ASP A 135 22.88 -12.02 33.49
N LYS A 136 23.38 -13.26 33.56
CA LYS A 136 23.30 -14.24 32.45
C LYS A 136 21.86 -14.68 32.15
N ASN A 137 20.93 -14.39 33.05
CA ASN A 137 19.50 -14.73 32.96
C ASN A 137 18.59 -13.49 32.89
N GLY A 138 19.16 -12.28 32.74
CA GLY A 138 18.39 -11.06 32.62
C GLY A 138 17.53 -11.09 31.36
N ASP A 139 16.32 -10.55 31.45
CA ASP A 139 15.44 -10.43 30.30
C ASP A 139 16.17 -9.65 29.19
N PRO A 140 16.09 -10.11 27.93
CA PRO A 140 16.75 -9.44 26.82
C PRO A 140 16.27 -7.98 26.73
N GLU A 141 17.21 -7.04 26.70
CA GLU A 141 16.93 -5.61 26.54
C GLU A 141 16.03 -5.39 25.32
N ASP A 142 14.86 -4.78 25.55
CA ASP A 142 13.97 -4.31 24.50
C ASP A 142 14.66 -3.13 23.78
N ALA A 143 15.33 -3.45 22.68
CA ALA A 143 16.15 -2.49 21.94
C ALA A 143 15.37 -1.26 21.44
N PRO A 144 14.15 -1.41 20.89
CA PRO A 144 13.26 -0.27 20.58
C PRO A 144 12.98 0.62 21.77
N GLN A 145 12.66 0.01 22.90
CA GLN A 145 12.36 0.75 24.11
C GLN A 145 13.57 1.54 24.60
N ALA A 146 14.75 0.90 24.61
CA ALA A 146 16.01 1.58 24.94
C ALA A 146 16.34 2.73 23.97
N ARG A 147 16.06 2.56 22.67
CA ARG A 147 16.24 3.63 21.66
C ARG A 147 15.29 4.80 21.92
N LEU A 148 14.02 4.54 22.21
CA LEU A 148 13.04 5.57 22.54
C LEU A 148 13.48 6.35 23.80
N SER A 149 13.95 5.65 24.85
CA SER A 149 14.48 6.29 26.06
C SER A 149 15.70 7.17 25.78
N LEU A 150 16.63 6.71 24.94
CA LEU A 150 17.80 7.50 24.55
C LEU A 150 17.40 8.73 23.73
N PHE A 151 16.50 8.56 22.77
CA PHE A 151 15.97 9.65 21.97
C PHE A 151 15.29 10.70 22.84
N MET A 152 14.38 10.29 23.72
CA MET A 152 13.68 11.15 24.68
C MET A 152 14.66 11.98 25.51
N ARG A 153 15.70 11.37 26.07
CA ARG A 153 16.74 12.08 26.82
C ARG A 153 17.47 13.10 25.96
N THR A 154 17.78 12.74 24.72
CA THR A 154 18.51 13.59 23.76
C THR A 154 17.72 14.85 23.40
N VAL A 155 16.46 14.70 22.99
CA VAL A 155 15.62 15.86 22.62
C VAL A 155 15.24 16.72 23.82
N ARG A 156 15.14 16.13 25.02
CA ARG A 156 14.91 16.88 26.26
C ARG A 156 16.13 17.70 26.69
N GLN A 157 17.34 17.18 26.47
CA GLN A 157 18.58 17.91 26.76
C GLN A 157 18.87 19.00 25.71
N SER A 158 18.41 18.81 24.47
CA SER A 158 18.62 19.75 23.37
C SER A 158 17.29 20.20 22.76
N HIS A 159 16.80 21.36 23.20
CA HIS A 159 15.60 21.98 22.63
C HIS A 159 15.72 22.25 21.12
N GLY A 160 16.94 22.54 20.64
CA GLY A 160 17.21 22.72 19.22
C GLY A 160 16.89 21.47 18.40
N LEU A 161 17.31 20.29 18.89
CA LEU A 161 17.00 19.02 18.24
C LEU A 161 15.51 18.69 18.35
N GLY A 162 14.90 18.88 19.54
CA GLY A 162 13.46 18.67 19.72
C GLY A 162 12.60 19.52 18.77
N SER A 163 13.03 20.74 18.47
CA SER A 163 12.35 21.64 17.52
C SER A 163 12.50 21.22 16.05
N MET A 164 13.48 20.37 15.71
CA MET A 164 13.66 19.87 14.34
C MET A 164 12.70 18.73 14.01
N VAL A 165 12.22 18.00 15.02
CA VAL A 165 11.39 16.82 14.84
C VAL A 165 10.02 17.18 14.28
N ARG A 166 9.72 16.58 13.13
CA ARG A 166 8.43 16.68 12.42
C ARG A 166 7.67 15.37 12.45
N SER A 167 8.34 14.24 12.42
CA SER A 167 7.70 12.94 12.57
C SER A 167 8.43 12.03 13.56
N LEU A 168 7.66 11.22 14.27
CA LEU A 168 8.16 10.18 15.16
C LEU A 168 7.43 8.85 14.87
N ARG A 169 8.11 7.93 14.19
CA ARG A 169 7.57 6.63 13.82
C ARG A 169 8.11 5.53 14.73
N MET A 170 7.25 4.57 15.06
CA MET A 170 7.60 3.44 15.91
C MET A 170 6.71 2.22 15.62
N PRO A 171 7.24 1.00 15.76
CA PRO A 171 6.51 -0.21 15.48
C PRO A 171 5.38 -0.40 16.49
N TYR A 172 4.35 -1.13 16.06
CA TYR A 172 3.15 -1.41 16.82
C TYR A 172 3.42 -1.81 18.28
N MET A 173 4.33 -2.76 18.50
CA MET A 173 4.61 -3.25 19.86
C MET A 173 5.17 -2.15 20.78
N THR A 174 6.02 -1.26 20.26
CA THR A 174 6.63 -0.18 21.05
C THR A 174 5.60 0.91 21.37
N ARG A 175 4.74 1.29 20.42
CA ARG A 175 3.68 2.29 20.71
C ARG A 175 2.67 1.80 21.75
N GLU A 176 2.33 0.51 21.73
CA GLU A 176 1.42 -0.08 22.72
C GLU A 176 2.03 -0.16 24.13
N ALA A 177 3.29 -0.58 24.24
CA ALA A 177 3.94 -0.78 25.53
C ALA A 177 4.34 0.53 26.22
N SER A 178 4.66 1.58 25.45
CA SER A 178 5.48 2.70 25.93
C SER A 178 4.75 4.04 26.02
N LYS A 179 3.42 4.00 26.24
CA LYS A 179 2.51 5.17 26.28
C LYS A 179 3.06 6.35 27.10
N SER A 180 3.56 6.07 28.30
CA SER A 180 4.11 7.10 29.20
C SER A 180 5.41 7.74 28.69
N GLU A 181 6.23 6.97 28.00
CA GLU A 181 7.50 7.46 27.46
C GLU A 181 7.29 8.24 26.17
N ILE A 182 6.32 7.84 25.35
CA ILE A 182 5.86 8.62 24.21
C ILE A 182 5.35 9.97 24.69
N ALA A 183 4.51 10.02 25.74
CA ALA A 183 4.01 11.28 26.31
C ALA A 183 5.17 12.20 26.75
N ARG A 184 6.16 11.67 27.48
CA ARG A 184 7.36 12.43 27.87
C ARG A 184 8.20 12.86 26.67
N THR A 185 8.18 12.12 25.57
CA THR A 185 8.94 12.46 24.37
C THR A 185 8.25 13.59 23.63
N VAL A 186 6.97 13.43 23.28
CA VAL A 186 6.19 14.43 22.54
C VAL A 186 6.04 15.75 23.30
N SER A 187 6.12 15.74 24.64
CA SER A 187 6.08 16.96 25.47
C SER A 187 7.13 18.02 25.09
N VAL A 188 8.23 17.61 24.43
CA VAL A 188 9.35 18.47 24.03
C VAL A 188 9.52 18.57 22.51
N LEU A 189 8.50 18.18 21.74
CA LEU A 189 8.50 18.19 20.27
C LEU A 189 7.44 19.17 19.72
N PRO A 190 7.66 20.49 19.78
CA PRO A 190 6.62 21.48 19.48
C PRO A 190 6.21 21.53 18.00
N ASN A 191 7.06 21.05 17.09
CA ASN A 191 6.84 21.09 15.63
C ASN A 191 6.42 19.74 15.04
N LEU A 192 5.95 18.83 15.90
CA LEU A 192 5.52 17.51 15.51
C LEU A 192 4.27 17.59 14.63
N ARG A 193 4.35 16.95 13.46
CA ARG A 193 3.31 16.86 12.44
C ARG A 193 2.71 15.46 12.33
N TYR A 194 3.49 14.45 12.68
CA TYR A 194 3.07 13.05 12.66
C TYR A 194 3.71 12.25 13.79
N VAL A 195 2.94 11.33 14.37
CA VAL A 195 3.44 10.39 15.36
C VAL A 195 2.63 9.10 15.32
N ASP A 196 3.34 7.98 15.40
CA ASP A 196 2.72 6.66 15.58
C ASP A 196 2.19 6.54 17.02
N LEU A 197 0.88 6.31 17.17
CA LEU A 197 0.18 6.29 18.45
C LEU A 197 -0.45 4.91 18.73
N PRO A 198 -0.57 4.53 20.01
CA PRO A 198 -1.24 3.27 20.39
C PRO A 198 -2.72 3.29 19.96
N ALA A 199 -3.27 2.13 19.64
CA ALA A 199 -4.65 1.96 19.20
C ALA A 199 -5.66 2.57 20.18
N GLY A 200 -5.42 2.41 21.49
CA GLY A 200 -6.27 2.97 22.55
C GLY A 200 -6.33 4.50 22.56
N PHE A 201 -5.37 5.21 21.96
CA PHE A 201 -5.41 6.66 21.82
C PHE A 201 -6.60 7.12 20.98
N PHE A 202 -6.90 6.37 19.91
CA PHE A 202 -7.93 6.73 18.93
C PHE A 202 -9.35 6.37 19.40
N SER A 203 -9.49 5.58 20.45
CA SER A 203 -10.77 5.12 21.03
C SER A 203 -11.04 5.66 22.44
N ASP A 204 -10.28 6.67 22.89
CA ASP A 204 -10.36 7.22 24.26
C ASP A 204 -10.21 6.19 25.39
N ASP A 205 -9.32 5.21 25.21
CA ASP A 205 -8.94 4.27 26.27
C ASP A 205 -8.39 5.05 27.50
N PRO A 206 -8.90 4.80 28.72
CA PRO A 206 -8.38 5.41 29.94
C PRO A 206 -6.86 5.30 30.10
N GLY A 207 -6.26 4.23 29.61
CA GLY A 207 -4.80 4.03 29.64
C GLY A 207 -4.01 5.02 28.77
N CYS A 208 -4.66 5.73 27.85
CA CYS A 208 -4.04 6.67 26.91
C CYS A 208 -4.36 8.14 27.21
N LEU A 209 -5.17 8.45 28.23
CA LEU A 209 -5.63 9.81 28.51
C LEU A 209 -4.48 10.82 28.73
N ALA A 210 -3.48 10.44 29.51
CA ALA A 210 -2.33 11.30 29.78
C ALA A 210 -1.54 11.63 28.50
N LEU A 211 -1.39 10.64 27.60
CA LEU A 211 -0.75 10.85 26.31
C LEU A 211 -1.60 11.79 25.44
N LYS A 212 -2.92 11.58 25.40
CA LYS A 212 -3.85 12.43 24.64
C LYS A 212 -3.83 13.88 25.08
N GLN A 213 -3.86 14.14 26.38
CA GLN A 213 -3.74 15.48 26.95
C GLN A 213 -2.41 16.14 26.56
N GLU A 214 -1.30 15.41 26.62
CA GLU A 214 0.01 15.98 26.27
C GLU A 214 0.09 16.35 24.78
N ILE A 215 -0.41 15.49 23.88
CA ILE A 215 -0.42 15.79 22.44
C ILE A 215 -1.32 16.99 22.16
N MET A 216 -2.54 17.02 22.71
CA MET A 216 -3.46 18.16 22.53
C MET A 216 -2.86 19.48 23.04
N ALA A 217 -2.05 19.43 24.11
CA ALA A 217 -1.42 20.60 24.69
C ALA A 217 -0.12 21.06 24.00
N ARG A 218 0.68 20.12 23.46
CA ARG A 218 2.04 20.41 22.97
C ARG A 218 2.23 20.27 21.47
N CYS A 219 1.36 19.54 20.78
CA CYS A 219 1.51 19.21 19.37
C CYS A 219 0.30 19.71 18.56
N PRO A 220 0.05 21.04 18.47
CA PRO A 220 -1.15 21.56 17.80
C PRO A 220 -1.12 21.40 16.27
N ASP A 221 0.06 21.10 15.67
CA ASP A 221 0.29 21.07 14.22
C ASP A 221 0.26 19.66 13.61
N LEU A 222 -0.41 18.69 14.26
CA LEU A 222 -0.57 17.35 13.66
C LEU A 222 -1.37 17.41 12.35
N ARG A 223 -0.96 16.58 11.40
CA ARG A 223 -1.47 16.53 10.02
C ARG A 223 -2.34 15.32 9.74
N ARG A 224 -2.23 14.26 10.54
CA ARG A 224 -3.05 13.05 10.47
C ARG A 224 -3.65 12.74 11.84
N MET A 225 -4.93 12.40 11.86
CA MET A 225 -5.65 11.99 13.06
C MET A 225 -6.73 10.96 12.73
N THR A 226 -7.00 10.08 13.69
CA THR A 226 -8.05 9.07 13.57
C THR A 226 -8.94 9.13 14.82
N TYR A 227 -10.24 8.95 14.65
CA TYR A 227 -11.19 8.78 15.75
C TYR A 227 -11.97 7.48 15.53
N ARG A 228 -11.94 6.60 16.53
CA ARG A 228 -12.58 5.29 16.50
C ARG A 228 -13.71 5.21 17.52
N HIS A 229 -14.54 4.19 17.42
CA HIS A 229 -15.55 3.83 18.42
C HIS A 229 -15.01 4.02 19.85
N GLY A 230 -15.71 4.79 20.67
CA GLY A 230 -15.32 5.20 22.02
C GLY A 230 -14.80 6.64 22.12
N ALA A 231 -14.36 7.24 21.00
CA ALA A 231 -13.83 8.60 20.96
C ALA A 231 -14.86 9.70 20.65
N GLU A 232 -16.15 9.39 20.71
CA GLU A 232 -17.25 10.32 20.43
C GLU A 232 -17.21 11.54 21.37
N GLY A 233 -16.84 11.31 22.63
CA GLY A 233 -16.72 12.35 23.64
C GLY A 233 -15.64 13.39 23.29
N THR A 234 -14.45 12.96 22.89
CA THR A 234 -13.40 13.91 22.50
C THR A 234 -13.64 14.52 21.12
N PHE A 235 -14.25 13.78 20.20
CA PHE A 235 -14.62 14.31 18.88
C PHE A 235 -15.67 15.43 18.99
N SER A 236 -16.71 15.24 19.81
CA SER A 236 -17.77 16.25 20.02
C SER A 236 -17.29 17.53 20.71
N GLN A 237 -16.15 17.50 21.39
CA GLN A 237 -15.53 18.66 22.04
C GLN A 237 -14.59 19.44 21.12
N LEU A 238 -14.28 18.94 19.91
CA LEU A 238 -13.40 19.64 18.97
C LEU A 238 -13.91 21.04 18.56
N PRO A 239 -15.22 21.23 18.29
CA PRO A 239 -15.72 22.55 17.88
C PRO A 239 -15.39 23.62 18.93
N GLY A 240 -14.67 24.66 18.52
CA GLY A 240 -14.28 25.79 19.37
C GLY A 240 -12.93 25.65 20.10
N THR A 241 -12.26 24.50 20.04
CA THR A 241 -10.95 24.29 20.71
C THR A 241 -9.75 24.71 19.87
N HIS A 242 -9.95 24.98 18.56
CA HIS A 242 -8.90 25.26 17.58
C HIS A 242 -7.77 24.20 17.50
N LEU A 243 -8.05 22.98 17.98
CA LEU A 243 -7.12 21.86 17.87
C LEU A 243 -7.00 21.41 16.41
N TRP A 244 -5.80 20.98 16.04
CA TRP A 244 -5.50 20.42 14.72
C TRP A 244 -5.86 21.35 13.55
N ALA A 245 -5.64 22.66 13.70
CA ALA A 245 -6.01 23.65 12.67
C ALA A 245 -5.39 23.39 11.28
N ASN A 246 -4.31 22.61 11.22
CA ASN A 246 -3.63 22.22 9.99
C ASN A 246 -3.78 20.74 9.64
N LEU A 247 -4.79 20.06 10.17
CA LEU A 247 -5.06 18.65 9.85
C LEU A 247 -5.35 18.50 8.35
N GLU A 248 -4.67 17.54 7.72
CA GLU A 248 -4.76 17.24 6.29
C GLU A 248 -5.47 15.89 6.04
N ILE A 249 -5.29 14.92 6.94
CA ILE A 249 -5.84 13.58 6.85
C ILE A 249 -6.66 13.26 8.11
N LEU A 250 -7.93 12.89 7.93
CA LEU A 250 -8.83 12.46 8.99
C LEU A 250 -9.49 11.12 8.66
N GLU A 251 -9.48 10.22 9.63
CA GLU A 251 -10.20 8.95 9.55
C GLU A 251 -11.18 8.84 10.72
N LEU A 252 -12.45 8.57 10.40
CA LEU A 252 -13.52 8.33 11.37
C LEU A 252 -14.02 6.90 11.17
N SER A 253 -13.93 6.07 12.21
CA SER A 253 -14.25 4.64 12.12
C SER A 253 -15.14 4.18 13.27
N GLY A 254 -16.33 3.65 12.99
CA GLY A 254 -17.21 3.08 14.02
C GLY A 254 -17.78 4.09 15.03
N LEU A 255 -17.64 5.40 14.78
CA LEU A 255 -18.13 6.44 15.68
C LEU A 255 -19.65 6.49 15.71
N GLN A 256 -20.24 6.63 16.89
CA GLN A 256 -21.68 6.80 17.08
C GLN A 256 -22.02 8.25 17.46
N VAL A 257 -22.16 9.12 16.46
CA VAL A 257 -22.45 10.55 16.67
C VAL A 257 -23.67 11.00 15.88
N GLU A 258 -24.31 12.07 16.32
CA GLU A 258 -25.38 12.70 15.53
C GLU A 258 -24.81 13.43 14.31
N PRO A 259 -25.53 13.52 13.18
CA PRO A 259 -25.06 14.17 11.96
C PRO A 259 -24.60 15.62 12.16
N HIS A 260 -25.24 16.36 13.06
CA HIS A 260 -24.85 17.74 13.35
C HIS A 260 -23.47 17.81 14.05
N ILE A 261 -23.16 16.86 14.95
CA ILE A 261 -21.86 16.78 15.62
C ILE A 261 -20.75 16.51 14.59
N LEU A 262 -21.00 15.60 13.64
CA LEU A 262 -20.10 15.36 12.51
C LEU A 262 -19.80 16.65 11.75
N ARG A 263 -20.84 17.42 11.39
CA ARG A 263 -20.69 18.67 10.62
C ARG A 263 -19.90 19.73 11.38
N PHE A 264 -20.15 19.92 12.67
CA PHE A 264 -19.38 20.85 13.48
C PHE A 264 -17.93 20.38 13.69
N GLY A 265 -17.72 19.08 13.91
CA GLY A 265 -16.39 18.49 14.03
C GLY A 265 -15.56 18.69 12.77
N LEU A 266 -16.10 18.30 11.60
CA LEU A 266 -15.44 18.47 10.30
C LEU A 266 -15.18 19.94 9.96
N GLY A 267 -16.09 20.84 10.35
CA GLY A 267 -15.91 22.29 10.18
C GLY A 267 -14.73 22.89 10.95
N THR A 268 -14.11 22.13 11.86
CA THR A 268 -12.90 22.55 12.61
C THR A 268 -11.62 22.41 11.77
N PHE A 269 -11.66 21.68 10.65
CA PHE A 269 -10.47 21.32 9.86
C PHE A 269 -10.44 22.02 8.49
N PRO A 270 -9.97 23.27 8.40
CA PRO A 270 -10.00 24.05 7.16
C PRO A 270 -9.01 23.56 6.09
N LYS A 271 -8.04 22.72 6.45
CA LYS A 271 -7.02 22.18 5.54
C LYS A 271 -7.21 20.70 5.22
N LEU A 272 -8.36 20.14 5.57
CA LEU A 272 -8.65 18.73 5.36
C LEU A 272 -8.71 18.42 3.87
N ARG A 273 -7.92 17.43 3.44
CA ARG A 273 -7.84 16.98 2.04
C ARG A 273 -8.27 15.54 1.89
N ASP A 274 -7.94 14.70 2.88
CA ASP A 274 -8.23 13.27 2.84
C ASP A 274 -9.16 12.91 4.00
N LEU A 275 -10.38 12.48 3.66
CA LEU A 275 -11.39 12.07 4.62
C LEU A 275 -11.78 10.62 4.37
N THR A 276 -11.62 9.80 5.41
CA THR A 276 -12.09 8.41 5.44
C THR A 276 -13.21 8.27 6.46
N LEU A 277 -14.35 7.77 6.01
CA LEU A 277 -15.52 7.44 6.82
C LEU A 277 -15.75 5.93 6.71
N ASP A 278 -15.65 5.23 7.83
CA ASP A 278 -15.63 3.78 7.90
C ASP A 278 -16.59 3.27 8.99
N ASP A 279 -17.37 2.23 8.70
CA ASP A 279 -18.33 1.63 9.62
C ASP A 279 -19.24 2.67 10.30
N LEU A 280 -19.94 3.48 9.50
CA LEU A 280 -20.88 4.50 9.99
C LEU A 280 -22.29 4.20 9.48
N PRO A 281 -23.02 3.25 10.09
CA PRO A 281 -24.34 2.83 9.62
C PRO A 281 -25.41 3.91 9.73
N TRP A 282 -25.23 4.90 10.60
CA TRP A 282 -26.15 6.04 10.74
C TRP A 282 -25.93 7.14 9.68
N LEU A 283 -24.81 7.10 8.94
CA LEU A 283 -24.46 8.15 7.97
C LEU A 283 -25.32 8.01 6.71
N ASP A 284 -26.12 9.03 6.43
CA ASP A 284 -27.01 9.12 5.27
C ASP A 284 -26.70 10.35 4.39
N ASP A 285 -27.46 10.51 3.31
CA ASP A 285 -27.32 11.63 2.38
C ASP A 285 -27.54 13.00 3.04
N ALA A 286 -28.29 13.08 4.14
CA ALA A 286 -28.57 14.33 4.84
C ALA A 286 -27.30 14.93 5.47
N ALA A 287 -26.33 14.09 5.82
CA ALA A 287 -25.02 14.55 6.30
C ALA A 287 -24.25 15.36 5.25
N PHE A 288 -24.50 15.13 3.95
CA PHE A 288 -23.86 15.85 2.85
C PHE A 288 -24.67 17.05 2.36
N ALA A 289 -25.96 17.10 2.71
CA ALA A 289 -26.86 18.15 2.26
C ALA A 289 -26.37 19.54 2.71
N HIS A 290 -26.64 20.54 1.86
CA HIS A 290 -26.45 21.92 2.23
C HIS A 290 -27.49 22.31 3.30
N SER A 291 -27.04 22.93 4.38
CA SER A 291 -27.90 23.46 5.44
C SER A 291 -27.44 24.86 5.80
N GLN A 292 -28.39 25.74 6.11
CA GLN A 292 -28.09 27.08 6.62
C GLN A 292 -27.69 27.07 8.10
N THR A 293 -28.05 26.01 8.84
CA THR A 293 -27.81 25.91 10.29
C THR A 293 -26.48 25.27 10.65
N PHE A 294 -25.93 24.44 9.75
CA PHE A 294 -24.73 23.66 10.00
C PHE A 294 -23.60 24.09 9.06
N PRO A 295 -22.33 24.07 9.50
CA PRO A 295 -21.18 24.28 8.61
C PRO A 295 -21.27 23.37 7.38
N PRO A 296 -20.81 23.78 6.20
CA PRO A 296 -20.77 22.91 5.02
C PRO A 296 -19.91 21.67 5.29
N PHE A 297 -20.25 20.55 4.65
CA PHE A 297 -19.36 19.39 4.64
C PHE A 297 -18.09 19.77 3.86
N PRO A 298 -16.88 19.45 4.35
CA PRO A 298 -15.63 19.95 3.79
C PRO A 298 -15.41 19.48 2.35
N ALA A 299 -14.88 20.38 1.52
CA ALA A 299 -14.46 20.07 0.16
C ALA A 299 -13.10 19.34 0.18
N VAL A 300 -13.13 18.02 0.04
CA VAL A 300 -11.95 17.15 0.15
C VAL A 300 -11.43 16.69 -1.22
N GLU A 301 -10.12 16.45 -1.31
CA GLU A 301 -9.45 15.91 -2.49
C GLU A 301 -9.65 14.39 -2.60
N ARG A 302 -9.62 13.69 -1.46
CA ARG A 302 -9.86 12.25 -1.36
C ARG A 302 -10.99 11.97 -0.38
N LEU A 303 -12.03 11.31 -0.87
CA LEU A 303 -13.12 10.81 -0.04
C LEU A 303 -13.17 9.28 -0.10
N THR A 304 -13.08 8.64 1.06
CA THR A 304 -13.23 7.19 1.19
C THR A 304 -14.43 6.88 2.07
N LEU A 305 -15.39 6.15 1.52
CA LEU A 305 -16.59 5.69 2.21
C LEU A 305 -16.57 4.16 2.24
N ARG A 306 -16.51 3.58 3.44
CA ARG A 306 -16.53 2.13 3.68
C ARG A 306 -17.62 1.81 4.68
N ASP A 307 -18.38 0.74 4.43
CA ASP A 307 -19.45 0.26 5.32
C ASP A 307 -20.41 1.40 5.75
N THR A 308 -20.87 2.17 4.76
CA THR A 308 -21.80 3.30 4.91
C THR A 308 -23.09 3.03 4.12
N PRO A 309 -23.94 2.11 4.61
CA PRO A 309 -25.05 1.52 3.86
C PRO A 309 -26.25 2.46 3.64
N ASN A 310 -26.20 3.72 4.05
CA ASN A 310 -27.28 4.70 3.82
C ASN A 310 -26.86 5.85 2.89
N VAL A 311 -25.60 5.84 2.41
CA VAL A 311 -25.11 6.84 1.44
C VAL A 311 -25.40 6.38 0.03
N THR A 312 -26.09 7.21 -0.75
CA THR A 312 -26.56 6.90 -2.10
C THR A 312 -25.82 7.67 -3.18
N ALA A 313 -25.95 7.20 -4.44
CA ALA A 313 -25.40 7.90 -5.59
C ALA A 313 -25.99 9.30 -5.78
N SER A 314 -27.29 9.47 -5.50
CA SER A 314 -27.97 10.76 -5.61
C SER A 314 -27.50 11.76 -4.54
N GLY A 315 -27.27 11.30 -3.30
CA GLY A 315 -26.73 12.16 -2.24
C GLY A 315 -25.33 12.66 -2.57
N LEU A 316 -24.45 11.76 -3.03
CA LEU A 316 -23.11 12.12 -3.48
C LEU A 316 -23.15 13.03 -4.73
N ALA A 317 -24.02 12.75 -5.70
CA ALA A 317 -24.16 13.61 -6.87
C ALA A 317 -24.64 15.02 -6.50
N ALA A 318 -25.55 15.14 -5.53
CA ALA A 318 -25.98 16.42 -4.99
C ALA A 318 -24.82 17.14 -4.26
N PHE A 319 -24.04 16.42 -3.47
CA PHE A 319 -22.85 16.96 -2.79
C PHE A 319 -21.80 17.49 -3.77
N PHE A 320 -21.50 16.73 -4.84
CA PHE A 320 -20.58 17.12 -5.91
C PHE A 320 -21.21 18.07 -6.94
N SER A 321 -22.49 18.43 -6.84
CA SER A 321 -23.03 19.51 -7.66
C SER A 321 -22.51 20.89 -7.24
N LEU A 322 -22.03 21.00 -5.99
CA LEU A 322 -21.47 22.24 -5.43
C LEU A 322 -20.10 22.56 -6.06
N PRO A 323 -19.84 23.80 -6.50
CA PRO A 323 -18.62 24.16 -7.24
C PRO A 323 -17.31 23.86 -6.49
N GLU A 324 -17.27 24.09 -5.18
CA GLU A 324 -16.07 23.86 -4.36
C GLU A 324 -15.74 22.37 -4.27
N ASN A 325 -16.76 21.54 -4.01
CA ASN A 325 -16.58 20.09 -3.83
C ASN A 325 -16.14 19.41 -5.13
N ARG A 326 -16.75 19.78 -6.26
CA ARG A 326 -16.46 19.16 -7.56
C ARG A 326 -15.10 19.55 -8.13
N ALA A 327 -14.60 20.72 -7.76
CA ALA A 327 -13.27 21.19 -8.16
C ALA A 327 -12.15 20.60 -7.28
N SER A 328 -12.48 20.20 -6.04
CA SER A 328 -11.52 19.63 -5.11
C SER A 328 -11.33 18.13 -5.30
N LEU A 329 -12.42 17.37 -5.51
CA LEU A 329 -12.41 15.91 -5.52
C LEU A 329 -11.57 15.33 -6.67
N GLN A 330 -10.54 14.57 -6.31
CA GLN A 330 -9.64 13.86 -7.22
C GLN A 330 -9.72 12.34 -7.07
N SER A 331 -10.04 11.84 -5.87
CA SER A 331 -10.13 10.40 -5.59
C SER A 331 -11.38 10.07 -4.78
N LEU A 332 -12.13 9.07 -5.24
CA LEU A 332 -13.33 8.56 -4.56
C LEU A 332 -13.23 7.04 -4.40
N THR A 333 -13.38 6.57 -3.17
CA THR A 333 -13.43 5.13 -2.86
C THR A 333 -14.75 4.80 -2.19
N LEU A 334 -15.46 3.82 -2.74
CA LEU A 334 -16.78 3.36 -2.29
C LEU A 334 -16.71 1.85 -2.06
N SER A 335 -16.87 1.42 -0.80
CA SER A 335 -16.93 0.01 -0.43
C SER A 335 -18.16 -0.25 0.43
N SER A 336 -18.96 -1.25 0.09
CA SER A 336 -20.15 -1.62 0.88
C SER A 336 -21.11 -0.44 1.12
N THR A 337 -21.42 0.32 0.07
CA THR A 337 -22.34 1.49 0.14
C THR A 337 -23.65 1.18 -0.61
N GLN A 338 -24.62 2.11 -0.63
CA GLN A 338 -25.79 2.02 -1.53
C GLN A 338 -25.54 2.61 -2.91
N VAL A 339 -24.29 2.99 -3.21
CA VAL A 339 -23.92 3.43 -4.55
C VAL A 339 -23.82 2.20 -5.45
N HIS A 340 -24.95 1.85 -6.06
CA HIS A 340 -24.99 0.74 -7.01
C HIS A 340 -24.09 1.04 -8.23
N PRO A 341 -23.39 0.03 -8.79
CA PRO A 341 -22.53 0.26 -9.94
C PRO A 341 -23.28 0.79 -11.18
N SER A 342 -24.59 0.54 -11.27
CA SER A 342 -25.47 1.06 -12.33
C SER A 342 -25.77 2.56 -12.21
N SER A 343 -25.61 3.18 -11.04
CA SER A 343 -25.84 4.62 -10.81
C SER A 343 -24.56 5.45 -10.80
N LEU A 344 -23.37 4.85 -10.98
CA LEU A 344 -22.08 5.56 -10.99
C LEU A 344 -21.99 6.68 -12.03
N HIS A 345 -22.70 6.55 -13.15
CA HIS A 345 -22.78 7.59 -14.18
C HIS A 345 -23.29 8.92 -13.61
N GLN A 346 -24.14 8.90 -12.58
CA GLN A 346 -24.64 10.11 -11.92
C GLN A 346 -23.50 10.87 -11.24
N ILE A 347 -22.62 10.16 -10.54
CA ILE A 347 -21.46 10.75 -9.85
C ILE A 347 -20.43 11.26 -10.87
N LEU A 348 -20.07 10.43 -11.85
CA LEU A 348 -19.08 10.81 -12.87
C LEU A 348 -19.51 12.05 -13.68
N SER A 349 -20.82 12.22 -13.93
CA SER A 349 -21.34 13.38 -14.65
C SER A 349 -21.15 14.72 -13.93
N VAL A 350 -20.98 14.70 -12.60
CA VAL A 350 -20.84 15.89 -11.76
C VAL A 350 -19.45 16.05 -11.14
N ALA A 351 -18.54 15.11 -11.37
CA ALA A 351 -17.18 15.10 -10.83
C ALA A 351 -16.12 15.22 -11.95
N PRO A 352 -15.94 16.42 -12.55
CA PRO A 352 -15.10 16.60 -13.73
C PRO A 352 -13.60 16.46 -13.46
N GLU A 353 -13.14 16.61 -12.22
CA GLU A 353 -11.71 16.51 -11.84
C GLU A 353 -11.34 15.14 -11.22
N LEU A 354 -12.29 14.19 -11.20
CA LEU A 354 -12.08 12.88 -10.58
C LEU A 354 -11.10 12.02 -11.40
N ARG A 355 -9.92 11.75 -10.84
CA ARG A 355 -8.85 10.97 -11.47
C ARG A 355 -8.85 9.51 -11.06
N ALA A 356 -9.24 9.21 -9.82
CA ALA A 356 -9.26 7.85 -9.30
C ALA A 356 -10.64 7.51 -8.72
N LEU A 357 -11.23 6.41 -9.19
CA LEU A 357 -12.48 5.87 -8.66
C LEU A 357 -12.26 4.42 -8.25
N SER A 358 -12.61 4.08 -7.02
CA SER A 358 -12.64 2.69 -6.55
C SER A 358 -14.04 2.32 -6.08
N VAL A 359 -14.57 1.23 -6.62
CA VAL A 359 -15.89 0.69 -6.32
C VAL A 359 -15.75 -0.79 -6.01
N ILE A 360 -15.96 -1.15 -4.75
CA ILE A 360 -15.92 -2.51 -4.24
C ILE A 360 -17.33 -2.84 -3.73
N GLN A 361 -18.06 -3.66 -4.49
CA GLN A 361 -19.47 -3.90 -4.19
C GLN A 361 -19.88 -5.33 -4.48
N GLU A 362 -20.64 -5.92 -3.55
CA GLU A 362 -21.35 -7.17 -3.78
C GLU A 362 -22.74 -6.91 -4.37
N VAL A 363 -23.07 -7.61 -5.46
CA VAL A 363 -24.35 -7.50 -6.18
C VAL A 363 -25.11 -8.82 -6.15
N SER A 364 -26.42 -8.73 -5.93
CA SER A 364 -27.33 -9.88 -5.87
C SER A 364 -28.23 -10.03 -7.10
N ARG A 365 -28.33 -8.98 -7.93
CA ARG A 365 -29.20 -8.94 -9.13
C ARG A 365 -28.38 -8.53 -10.34
N SER A 366 -28.79 -9.00 -11.52
CA SER A 366 -28.12 -8.67 -12.77
C SER A 366 -28.21 -7.18 -13.06
N PHE A 367 -27.30 -6.68 -13.89
CA PHE A 367 -27.33 -5.31 -14.37
C PHE A 367 -28.73 -4.96 -14.89
N PRO A 368 -29.31 -3.82 -14.49
CA PRO A 368 -30.67 -3.46 -14.86
C PRO A 368 -30.88 -3.47 -16.39
N PRO A 369 -32.02 -3.99 -16.89
CA PRO A 369 -32.33 -3.96 -18.32
C PRO A 369 -32.76 -2.58 -18.83
N GLU A 370 -32.95 -1.62 -17.91
CA GLU A 370 -33.22 -0.22 -18.24
C GLU A 370 -32.04 0.39 -18.99
N LYS A 371 -32.31 1.42 -19.81
CA LYS A 371 -31.27 2.12 -20.58
C LYS A 371 -30.40 2.96 -19.65
N VAL A 372 -29.43 2.33 -18.99
CA VAL A 372 -28.38 3.01 -18.23
C VAL A 372 -27.37 3.58 -19.23
N PRO A 373 -27.04 4.89 -19.17
CA PRO A 373 -26.02 5.47 -20.04
C PRO A 373 -24.64 4.90 -19.72
N PRO A 374 -23.69 4.87 -20.67
CA PRO A 374 -22.33 4.40 -20.41
C PRO A 374 -21.61 5.28 -19.37
N LEU A 375 -20.62 4.71 -18.67
CA LEU A 375 -19.76 5.46 -17.75
C LEU A 375 -18.95 6.47 -18.55
N THR A 376 -19.12 7.76 -18.27
CA THR A 376 -18.46 8.85 -19.01
C THR A 376 -17.61 9.69 -18.06
N SER A 377 -16.35 9.91 -18.39
CA SER A 377 -15.45 10.82 -17.65
C SER A 377 -14.27 11.24 -18.53
N GLN A 378 -13.92 12.52 -18.49
CA GLN A 378 -12.79 13.07 -19.26
C GLN A 378 -11.45 13.05 -18.50
N SER A 379 -11.49 12.83 -17.18
CA SER A 379 -10.34 12.98 -16.28
C SER A 379 -9.98 11.70 -15.53
N LEU A 380 -10.84 10.67 -15.56
CA LEU A 380 -10.61 9.43 -14.83
C LEU A 380 -9.43 8.66 -15.43
N GLU A 381 -8.36 8.50 -14.66
CA GLU A 381 -7.11 7.82 -15.03
C GLU A 381 -7.03 6.40 -14.44
N LEU A 382 -7.57 6.21 -13.23
CA LEU A 382 -7.55 4.95 -12.50
C LEU A 382 -8.97 4.53 -12.10
N LEU A 383 -9.36 3.31 -12.45
CA LEU A 383 -10.65 2.72 -12.07
C LEU A 383 -10.45 1.34 -11.42
N HIS A 384 -10.82 1.21 -10.15
CA HIS A 384 -11.07 -0.10 -9.54
C HIS A 384 -12.56 -0.40 -9.62
N TYR A 385 -12.93 -1.37 -10.45
CA TYR A 385 -14.30 -1.81 -10.64
C TYR A 385 -14.42 -3.27 -10.17
N GLU A 386 -14.45 -3.45 -8.86
CA GLU A 386 -14.37 -4.75 -8.19
C GLU A 386 -15.77 -5.19 -7.75
N ILE A 387 -16.50 -5.79 -8.69
CA ILE A 387 -17.88 -6.25 -8.48
C ILE A 387 -17.88 -7.76 -8.22
N SER A 388 -18.37 -8.17 -7.05
CA SER A 388 -18.55 -9.58 -6.70
C SER A 388 -20.03 -9.95 -6.66
N SER A 389 -20.34 -11.22 -6.90
CA SER A 389 -21.68 -11.76 -6.70
C SER A 389 -21.58 -13.14 -6.05
N PRO A 390 -22.59 -13.57 -5.28
CA PRO A 390 -22.64 -14.95 -4.79
C PRO A 390 -22.57 -15.94 -5.95
N ALA A 391 -22.03 -17.14 -5.69
CA ALA A 391 -21.89 -18.17 -6.70
C ALA A 391 -23.26 -18.50 -7.35
N GLY A 392 -23.27 -18.64 -8.66
CA GLY A 392 -24.49 -18.95 -9.41
C GLY A 392 -25.08 -20.29 -8.98
N SER A 393 -26.33 -20.27 -8.52
CA SER A 393 -27.08 -21.50 -8.26
C SER A 393 -27.28 -22.27 -9.57
N TYR A 394 -27.04 -23.58 -9.57
CA TYR A 394 -27.35 -24.50 -10.67
C TYR A 394 -26.66 -24.24 -12.02
N GLY A 395 -25.39 -23.81 -12.01
CA GLY A 395 -24.59 -23.69 -13.24
C GLY A 395 -24.89 -22.45 -14.10
N MET A 396 -25.67 -21.50 -13.56
CA MET A 396 -25.85 -20.19 -14.18
C MET A 396 -24.59 -19.33 -14.00
N PRO A 397 -24.22 -18.51 -15.01
CA PRO A 397 -23.08 -17.61 -14.90
C PRO A 397 -23.26 -16.62 -13.74
N PRO A 398 -22.18 -16.17 -13.09
CA PRO A 398 -22.24 -15.20 -12.02
C PRO A 398 -22.95 -13.92 -12.46
N VAL A 399 -23.77 -13.38 -11.57
CA VAL A 399 -24.57 -12.17 -11.82
C VAL A 399 -23.67 -10.96 -12.13
N ALA A 400 -22.48 -10.91 -11.52
CA ALA A 400 -21.47 -9.88 -11.76
C ALA A 400 -21.04 -9.75 -13.23
N SER A 401 -21.11 -10.82 -14.03
CA SER A 401 -20.73 -10.80 -15.47
C SER A 401 -21.48 -9.73 -16.29
N SER A 402 -22.73 -9.45 -15.94
CA SER A 402 -23.54 -8.42 -16.59
C SER A 402 -23.02 -7.00 -16.35
N TYR A 403 -22.38 -6.75 -15.20
CA TYR A 403 -21.77 -5.46 -14.87
C TYR A 403 -20.47 -5.24 -15.66
N TYR A 404 -19.67 -6.30 -15.80
CA TYR A 404 -18.46 -6.26 -16.62
C TYR A 404 -18.77 -6.10 -18.11
N SER A 405 -19.85 -6.71 -18.60
CA SER A 405 -20.36 -6.48 -19.96
C SER A 405 -20.75 -5.02 -20.19
N TYR A 406 -21.41 -4.39 -19.21
CA TYR A 406 -21.71 -2.96 -19.24
C TYR A 406 -20.44 -2.09 -19.22
N LEU A 407 -19.43 -2.43 -18.41
CA LEU A 407 -18.14 -1.75 -18.38
C LEU A 407 -17.44 -1.82 -19.73
N ILE A 408 -17.38 -3.01 -20.35
CA ILE A 408 -16.84 -3.21 -21.70
C ILE A 408 -17.58 -2.29 -22.69
N SER A 409 -18.91 -2.26 -22.66
CA SER A 409 -19.69 -1.40 -23.56
C SER A 409 -19.38 0.09 -23.39
N SER A 410 -19.06 0.53 -22.16
CA SER A 410 -18.62 1.90 -21.88
C SER A 410 -17.24 2.16 -22.49
N LEU A 411 -16.27 1.26 -22.28
CA LEU A 411 -14.94 1.36 -22.89
C LEU A 411 -14.99 1.40 -24.41
N MET A 412 -15.80 0.52 -25.04
CA MET A 412 -15.99 0.50 -26.49
C MET A 412 -16.59 1.82 -27.01
N SER A 413 -17.39 2.51 -26.21
CA SER A 413 -17.99 3.80 -26.62
C SER A 413 -17.01 4.98 -26.55
N ASN A 414 -15.75 4.74 -26.16
CA ASN A 414 -14.72 5.77 -25.95
C ASN A 414 -15.17 6.87 -24.96
N SER A 415 -15.95 6.48 -23.95
CA SER A 415 -16.50 7.39 -22.94
C SER A 415 -15.55 7.68 -21.79
N LEU A 416 -14.44 6.93 -21.69
CA LEU A 416 -13.39 7.06 -20.69
C LEU A 416 -12.02 7.30 -21.35
N PRO A 417 -11.84 8.41 -22.10
CA PRO A 417 -10.64 8.65 -22.90
C PRO A 417 -9.35 8.82 -22.09
N ALA A 418 -9.43 9.17 -20.80
CA ALA A 418 -8.27 9.38 -19.93
C ALA A 418 -7.87 8.14 -19.10
N LEU A 419 -8.64 7.05 -19.18
CA LEU A 419 -8.41 5.85 -18.35
C LEU A 419 -7.15 5.10 -18.79
N ARG A 420 -6.21 4.93 -17.85
CA ARG A 420 -4.91 4.26 -18.05
C ARG A 420 -4.84 2.94 -17.33
N ASP A 421 -5.35 2.87 -16.10
CA ASP A 421 -5.25 1.68 -15.26
C ASP A 421 -6.66 1.24 -14.83
N LEU A 422 -6.98 -0.03 -15.10
CA LEU A 422 -8.28 -0.63 -14.82
C LEU A 422 -8.10 -1.92 -14.02
N TYR A 423 -8.67 -1.98 -12.82
CA TYR A 423 -8.69 -3.16 -11.96
C TYR A 423 -10.09 -3.78 -11.97
N VAL A 424 -10.16 -5.08 -12.23
CA VAL A 424 -11.43 -5.83 -12.43
C VAL A 424 -11.36 -7.17 -11.72
N ARG A 425 -12.40 -7.52 -10.97
CA ARG A 425 -12.50 -8.81 -10.28
C ARG A 425 -13.15 -9.89 -11.17
N ASP A 426 -12.66 -10.00 -12.41
CA ASP A 426 -13.07 -10.99 -13.40
C ASP A 426 -11.87 -11.43 -14.25
N ALA A 427 -11.49 -12.70 -14.16
CA ALA A 427 -10.36 -13.27 -14.89
C ALA A 427 -10.60 -13.34 -16.41
N GLY A 428 -11.86 -13.48 -16.85
CA GLY A 428 -12.22 -13.54 -18.27
C GLY A 428 -12.38 -12.17 -18.93
N PHE A 429 -12.23 -11.08 -18.17
CA PHE A 429 -12.45 -9.72 -18.66
C PHE A 429 -11.54 -9.35 -19.84
N PRO A 430 -10.21 -9.61 -19.81
CA PRO A 430 -9.34 -9.23 -20.91
C PRO A 430 -9.73 -9.92 -22.23
N GLU A 431 -10.00 -11.23 -22.20
CA GLU A 431 -10.41 -11.98 -23.39
C GLU A 431 -11.73 -11.46 -23.97
N THR A 432 -12.68 -11.14 -23.10
CA THR A 432 -13.99 -10.59 -23.50
C THR A 432 -13.86 -9.20 -24.11
N LEU A 433 -12.94 -8.37 -23.58
CA LEU A 433 -12.65 -7.04 -24.12
C LEU A 433 -12.04 -7.12 -25.53
N LEU A 434 -11.16 -8.10 -25.78
CA LEU A 434 -10.55 -8.34 -27.10
C LEU A 434 -11.56 -8.83 -28.14
N LEU A 435 -12.51 -9.66 -27.72
CA LEU A 435 -13.52 -10.27 -28.60
C LEU A 435 -14.75 -9.38 -28.81
N ALA A 436 -14.84 -8.24 -28.11
CA ALA A 436 -15.99 -7.34 -28.18
C ALA A 436 -16.16 -6.76 -29.60
N PRO A 437 -17.37 -6.82 -30.18
CA PRO A 437 -17.62 -6.26 -31.51
C PRO A 437 -17.42 -4.73 -31.48
N PRO A 438 -16.79 -4.14 -32.52
CA PRO A 438 -16.57 -2.69 -32.56
C PRO A 438 -17.90 -1.91 -32.49
N PRO A 439 -17.92 -0.75 -31.80
CA PRO A 439 -19.12 0.06 -31.66
C PRO A 439 -19.66 0.48 -33.02
N ARG A 440 -20.94 0.17 -33.28
CA ARG A 440 -21.63 0.55 -34.52
C ARG A 440 -22.22 1.95 -34.34
N LEU A 441 -21.85 2.88 -35.22
CA LEU A 441 -22.44 4.22 -35.27
C LEU A 441 -23.92 4.11 -35.69
N PHE A 442 -24.82 4.62 -34.86
CA PHE A 442 -26.24 4.83 -35.15
C PHE A 442 -27.00 3.62 -35.74
N GLY A 443 -27.58 2.79 -34.86
CA GLY A 443 -28.87 2.08 -35.06
C GLY A 443 -29.26 1.53 -36.44
N GLY A 444 -28.30 1.17 -37.30
CA GLY A 444 -28.53 0.96 -38.73
C GLY A 444 -28.11 -0.42 -39.19
N GLY A 445 -28.81 -1.46 -38.71
CA GLY A 445 -28.70 -2.83 -39.22
C GLY A 445 -27.27 -3.38 -39.38
N GLU A 446 -27.13 -4.49 -40.11
CA GLU A 446 -25.84 -5.16 -40.39
C GLU A 446 -24.94 -4.37 -41.37
N SER A 447 -25.35 -3.18 -41.80
CA SER A 447 -24.72 -2.44 -42.92
C SER A 447 -24.31 -1.00 -42.60
N GLY A 448 -24.39 -0.57 -41.33
CA GLY A 448 -23.99 0.77 -40.92
C GLY A 448 -22.47 1.00 -40.93
N PRO A 449 -22.00 2.26 -41.16
CA PRO A 449 -20.58 2.58 -41.15
C PRO A 449 -19.97 2.30 -39.77
N GLN A 450 -18.90 1.50 -39.75
CA GLN A 450 -18.15 1.14 -38.55
C GLN A 450 -17.18 2.26 -38.16
N PHE A 451 -16.95 2.48 -36.86
CA PHE A 451 -15.85 3.35 -36.41
C PHE A 451 -14.54 2.75 -36.94
N GLY A 452 -13.91 3.42 -37.91
CA GLY A 452 -12.60 3.03 -38.47
C GLY A 452 -11.40 3.45 -37.62
N GLY A 453 -11.63 3.92 -36.39
CA GLY A 453 -10.62 4.23 -35.39
C GLY A 453 -10.64 3.16 -34.31
N GLY A 454 -9.47 2.79 -33.79
CA GLY A 454 -9.33 1.76 -32.77
C GLY A 454 -10.31 1.90 -31.59
N ILE A 455 -10.61 0.75 -30.98
CA ILE A 455 -11.53 0.60 -29.86
C ILE A 455 -11.15 1.48 -28.65
N LEU A 456 -9.86 1.75 -28.46
CA LEU A 456 -9.33 2.58 -27.39
C LEU A 456 -8.64 3.81 -27.98
N ALA A 457 -8.83 4.97 -27.37
CA ALA A 457 -8.16 6.22 -27.76
C ALA A 457 -6.70 6.31 -27.26
N GLN A 458 -6.35 5.56 -26.21
CA GLN A 458 -5.03 5.56 -25.58
C GLN A 458 -4.69 4.18 -25.00
N PRO A 459 -3.43 3.92 -24.61
CA PRO A 459 -3.05 2.66 -23.96
C PRO A 459 -3.81 2.43 -22.66
N LEU A 460 -4.24 1.18 -22.42
CA LEU A 460 -4.97 0.76 -21.23
C LEU A 460 -4.30 -0.46 -20.60
N ASN A 461 -3.95 -0.35 -19.33
CA ASN A 461 -3.46 -1.43 -18.49
C ASN A 461 -4.64 -2.07 -17.77
N VAL A 462 -4.88 -3.36 -18.00
CA VAL A 462 -5.94 -4.10 -17.33
C VAL A 462 -5.32 -5.07 -16.33
N TYR A 463 -5.72 -4.94 -15.08
CA TYR A 463 -5.40 -5.83 -13.98
C TYR A 463 -6.66 -6.65 -13.65
N SER A 464 -6.66 -7.92 -14.00
CA SER A 464 -7.78 -8.83 -13.78
C SER A 464 -7.46 -9.86 -12.70
N LYS A 465 -8.42 -10.18 -11.85
CA LYS A 465 -8.25 -11.16 -10.77
C LYS A 465 -9.51 -12.02 -10.58
N GLY A 466 -9.35 -13.33 -10.58
CA GLY A 466 -10.41 -14.28 -10.25
C GLY A 466 -10.80 -14.27 -8.76
N LEU A 467 -11.90 -14.94 -8.40
CA LEU A 467 -12.34 -15.04 -6.99
C LEU A 467 -11.35 -15.81 -6.11
N ASP A 468 -10.71 -16.84 -6.66
CA ASP A 468 -9.78 -17.74 -5.95
C ASP A 468 -8.30 -17.39 -6.18
N GLU A 469 -8.02 -16.39 -7.02
CA GLU A 469 -6.66 -15.95 -7.32
C GLU A 469 -6.20 -14.95 -6.26
N LEU A 470 -4.92 -15.02 -5.86
CA LEU A 470 -4.33 -14.10 -4.89
C LEU A 470 -3.64 -12.91 -5.58
N GLU A 471 -3.11 -13.13 -6.78
CA GLU A 471 -2.33 -12.17 -7.55
C GLU A 471 -3.17 -11.52 -8.67
N TRP A 472 -2.77 -10.33 -9.10
CA TRP A 472 -3.40 -9.61 -10.21
C TRP A 472 -2.73 -10.01 -11.53
N ASN A 473 -3.52 -10.48 -12.49
CA ASN A 473 -3.04 -10.75 -13.85
C ASN A 473 -3.00 -9.45 -14.65
N PHE A 474 -1.84 -9.11 -15.21
CA PHE A 474 -1.62 -7.88 -15.98
C PHE A 474 -1.75 -8.12 -17.49
N THR A 475 -2.60 -7.35 -18.16
CA THR A 475 -2.77 -7.36 -19.62
C THR A 475 -2.75 -5.94 -20.19
N PRO A 476 -1.73 -5.55 -20.97
CA PRO A 476 -1.68 -4.23 -21.61
C PRO A 476 -2.43 -4.21 -22.96
N TYR A 477 -3.09 -3.10 -23.26
CA TYR A 477 -3.76 -2.82 -24.53
C TYR A 477 -3.17 -1.57 -25.17
N GLU A 478 -2.73 -1.68 -26.42
CA GLU A 478 -2.24 -0.53 -27.21
C GLU A 478 -3.25 -0.16 -28.30
N PRO A 479 -3.56 1.15 -28.49
CA PRO A 479 -4.42 1.58 -29.58
C PRO A 479 -3.69 1.38 -30.92
N PRO A 480 -4.40 0.99 -31.99
CA PRO A 480 -3.80 0.86 -33.31
C PRO A 480 -3.27 2.23 -33.77
N SER A 481 -1.99 2.28 -34.14
CA SER A 481 -1.30 3.51 -34.52
C SER A 481 -1.90 4.14 -35.78
N THR A 482 -2.70 5.18 -35.61
CA THR A 482 -3.29 5.97 -36.71
C THR A 482 -2.39 7.12 -37.12
N ARG A 483 -1.13 6.83 -37.53
CA ARG A 483 -0.33 7.80 -38.32
C ARG A 483 0.51 7.06 -39.35
N GLY A 484 0.22 7.35 -40.62
CA GLY A 484 0.77 6.66 -41.78
C GLY A 484 2.30 6.64 -41.83
N ARG A 485 2.86 5.46 -41.58
CA ARG A 485 4.09 4.97 -42.21
C ARG A 485 4.08 3.46 -42.06
N ARG A 486 4.27 2.73 -43.16
CA ARG A 486 4.59 1.29 -43.10
C ARG A 486 5.94 1.16 -42.39
N ASP A 487 5.93 1.06 -41.07
CA ASP A 487 7.06 0.53 -40.33
C ASP A 487 6.79 -0.94 -40.03
N SER A 488 7.82 -1.74 -40.33
CA SER A 488 7.86 -3.18 -40.25
C SER A 488 7.35 -3.68 -38.90
N THR A 489 6.31 -4.51 -38.95
CA THR A 489 5.79 -5.31 -37.85
C THR A 489 6.92 -6.00 -37.10
N THR A 490 7.25 -5.49 -35.91
CA THR A 490 7.91 -6.28 -34.88
C THR A 490 6.99 -7.45 -34.53
N ARG A 491 7.57 -8.64 -34.54
CA ARG A 491 6.86 -9.89 -34.22
C ARG A 491 6.27 -9.81 -32.81
N PRO A 492 5.09 -10.41 -32.55
CA PRO A 492 4.59 -10.54 -31.20
C PRO A 492 5.59 -11.38 -30.38
N VAL A 493 6.02 -10.85 -29.24
CA VAL A 493 6.84 -11.59 -28.28
C VAL A 493 5.91 -12.54 -27.54
N SER A 494 6.02 -13.83 -27.84
CA SER A 494 5.37 -14.86 -27.04
C SER A 494 6.01 -14.88 -25.65
N PHE A 495 5.27 -14.46 -24.62
CA PHE A 495 5.60 -14.76 -23.23
C PHE A 495 5.27 -16.23 -22.97
N HIS A 496 6.27 -17.09 -23.14
CA HIS A 496 6.27 -18.41 -22.52
C HIS A 496 7.41 -18.46 -21.52
N ASP A 497 7.07 -18.83 -20.28
CA ASP A 497 7.98 -19.15 -19.19
C ASP A 497 9.17 -19.98 -19.69
N ALA A 498 10.36 -19.41 -19.52
CA ALA A 498 11.61 -20.11 -19.75
C ALA A 498 11.89 -21.06 -18.56
N GLN A 499 11.15 -22.17 -18.47
CA GLN A 499 11.63 -23.33 -17.74
C GLN A 499 12.72 -24.02 -18.57
N LEU A 500 13.97 -23.75 -18.22
CA LEU A 500 15.13 -24.50 -18.67
C LEU A 500 15.04 -25.95 -18.20
N SER A 501 14.68 -26.89 -19.09
CA SER A 501 15.17 -28.26 -18.98
C SER A 501 15.42 -28.90 -20.35
N ARG A 502 16.50 -29.66 -20.41
CA ARG A 502 17.04 -30.34 -21.59
C ARG A 502 16.32 -31.67 -21.82
N SER A 503 15.75 -31.89 -23.00
CA SER A 503 15.97 -33.10 -23.80
C SER A 503 15.23 -33.00 -25.14
N TRP A 504 16.02 -32.90 -26.21
CA TRP A 504 15.56 -33.06 -27.58
C TRP A 504 15.29 -34.56 -27.83
N GLY A 505 14.08 -34.90 -28.25
CA GLY A 505 13.69 -36.23 -28.75
C GLY A 505 12.41 -36.08 -29.57
N GLY A 506 12.50 -36.32 -30.88
CA GLY A 506 11.57 -35.79 -31.87
C GLY A 506 10.21 -36.48 -32.01
N ASP A 507 9.26 -35.73 -32.56
CA ASP A 507 8.45 -36.16 -33.70
C ASP A 507 7.92 -34.91 -34.40
N ALA A 508 8.00 -34.87 -35.73
CA ALA A 508 7.70 -33.69 -36.53
C ALA A 508 6.18 -33.49 -36.65
N ARG A 509 5.62 -32.57 -35.85
CA ARG A 509 4.21 -32.16 -35.99
C ARG A 509 4.01 -31.37 -37.29
N LYS A 510 3.39 -32.04 -38.26
CA LYS A 510 2.86 -31.44 -39.50
C LYS A 510 1.63 -30.61 -39.14
N SER A 511 1.78 -29.29 -39.05
CA SER A 511 0.65 -28.36 -39.12
C SER A 511 0.47 -27.88 -40.57
N VAL A 512 -0.77 -27.88 -41.06
CA VAL A 512 -1.12 -27.35 -42.38
C VAL A 512 -1.74 -25.96 -42.19
N LEU A 513 -1.21 -24.97 -42.92
CA LEU A 513 -1.77 -23.62 -43.00
C LEU A 513 -3.11 -23.67 -43.76
N VAL A 514 -4.17 -23.15 -43.14
CA VAL A 514 -5.36 -22.71 -43.86
C VAL A 514 -5.48 -21.21 -43.65
N GLY A 515 -5.39 -20.46 -44.76
CA GLY A 515 -5.18 -19.02 -44.75
C GLY A 515 -6.46 -18.21 -44.60
N ASN A 516 -6.69 -17.70 -43.40
CA ASN A 516 -7.69 -16.67 -43.10
C ASN A 516 -7.09 -15.54 -42.22
N GLY A 517 -5.88 -15.06 -42.53
CA GLY A 517 -5.41 -13.73 -42.14
C GLY A 517 -5.32 -13.33 -40.65
N PHE A 518 -5.58 -14.19 -39.67
CA PHE A 518 -5.38 -13.93 -38.25
C PHE A 518 -4.98 -15.24 -37.54
N GLY A 519 -3.79 -15.27 -36.94
CA GLY A 519 -3.17 -16.48 -36.42
C GLY A 519 -3.79 -16.94 -35.09
N GLY A 520 -4.58 -18.02 -35.13
CA GLY A 520 -5.01 -18.79 -33.97
C GLY A 520 -5.08 -20.28 -34.31
N PHE A 521 -4.57 -21.15 -33.43
CA PHE A 521 -4.65 -22.59 -33.60
C PHE A 521 -5.89 -23.14 -32.86
N LEU A 522 -6.85 -23.68 -33.59
CA LEU A 522 -7.94 -24.48 -33.05
C LEU A 522 -7.45 -25.92 -32.85
N ALA A 523 -7.49 -26.42 -31.62
CA ALA A 523 -7.26 -27.84 -31.33
C ALA A 523 -8.48 -28.66 -31.76
N VAL A 524 -8.27 -29.61 -32.67
CA VAL A 524 -9.29 -30.59 -33.07
C VAL A 524 -9.27 -31.74 -32.06
N PRO A 525 -10.41 -32.19 -31.51
CA PRO A 525 -10.46 -33.35 -30.62
C PRO A 525 -10.12 -34.63 -31.40
N VAL A 526 -9.20 -35.43 -30.85
CA VAL A 526 -8.87 -36.75 -31.39
C VAL A 526 -9.72 -37.77 -30.62
N ASP A 527 -10.67 -38.39 -31.32
CA ASP A 527 -11.32 -39.63 -30.92
C ASP A 527 -10.27 -40.76 -30.91
N ASP A 528 -10.08 -41.42 -29.76
CA ASP A 528 -9.57 -42.80 -29.75
C ASP A 528 -9.90 -43.54 -28.43
N GLY A 529 -10.71 -44.58 -28.56
CA GLY A 529 -10.39 -45.90 -27.99
C GLY A 529 -10.68 -46.17 -26.51
N ARG A 530 -11.90 -46.65 -26.23
CA ARG A 530 -12.27 -47.46 -25.05
C ARG A 530 -11.34 -48.69 -24.88
N PRO A 531 -11.07 -49.12 -23.63
CA PRO A 531 -11.14 -50.55 -23.31
C PRO A 531 -12.06 -50.87 -22.12
N LYS A 532 -12.53 -52.12 -22.13
CA LYS A 532 -13.58 -52.72 -21.29
C LYS A 532 -13.03 -53.23 -19.94
N SER A 533 -13.98 -53.40 -19.03
CA SER A 533 -13.99 -54.03 -17.69
C SER A 533 -13.25 -55.37 -17.51
N SER A 534 -12.64 -55.58 -16.32
CA SER A 534 -12.95 -56.70 -15.39
C SER A 534 -11.99 -56.80 -14.17
N GLY A 535 -12.55 -56.90 -12.96
CA GLY A 535 -12.00 -57.51 -11.73
C GLY A 535 -10.94 -56.70 -10.95
N GLY A 536 -10.91 -56.57 -9.61
CA GLY A 536 -11.72 -57.11 -8.52
C GLY A 536 -10.94 -56.91 -7.19
N TRP A 537 -11.61 -56.36 -6.18
CA TRP A 537 -11.40 -56.53 -4.71
C TRP A 537 -10.01 -56.23 -4.08
N ARG A 538 -9.92 -55.15 -3.28
CA ARG A 538 -9.95 -55.26 -1.80
C ARG A 538 -10.07 -53.88 -1.13
N ARG A 539 -10.92 -53.87 -0.12
CA ARG A 539 -11.24 -52.79 0.82
C ARG A 539 -10.33 -52.99 2.02
N GLU A 540 -9.69 -51.94 2.51
CA GLU A 540 -9.35 -51.81 3.93
C GLU A 540 -9.16 -50.34 4.30
N SER A 541 -9.36 -50.09 5.58
CA SER A 541 -10.03 -48.93 6.15
C SER A 541 -9.16 -48.21 7.17
N ARG A 542 -9.56 -46.96 7.44
CA ARG A 542 -9.30 -46.13 8.63
C ARG A 542 -8.08 -45.22 8.59
N GLY A 543 -8.34 -43.96 8.90
CA GLY A 543 -7.52 -43.21 9.83
C GLY A 543 -7.38 -41.72 9.53
N ASP A 544 -8.43 -40.95 9.78
CA ASP A 544 -8.27 -39.57 10.25
C ASP A 544 -7.25 -39.54 11.39
N LEU A 545 -6.41 -38.50 11.44
CA LEU A 545 -6.04 -37.80 12.67
C LEU A 545 -5.23 -36.55 12.33
N TRP A 546 -5.94 -35.43 12.32
CA TRP A 546 -5.39 -34.11 12.57
C TRP A 546 -4.59 -34.11 13.88
N ARG A 547 -3.34 -33.66 13.77
CA ARG A 547 -2.60 -32.92 14.79
C ARG A 547 -1.92 -31.74 14.11
#